data_AF-A0A5J5BPB2-F1
#
_entry.id   AF-A0A5J5BPB2-F1
#
_cell.length_a   1.000
_cell.length_b   1.000
_cell.length_c   1.000
_cell.angle_alpha   90.00
_cell.angle_beta   90.00
_cell.angle_gamma   90.00
#
_symmetry.space_group_name_H-M   'P 1'
#
loop_
_entity.id
_entity.type
_entity.pdbx_description
1 polymer ?
#
loop_
_entity_poly.entity_id
_entity_poly.type
_entity_poly.pdbx_seq_one_letter_code
_entity_poly.pdbx_strand_id
1 'polypeptide(L)'
;MDNTTEERLLRSEVEDASDLKARIWVESKKIWRVAFPGILARVTSFGIIVVTQSFIGHINELDLSAYPLVQTLTVRFVNGLLIGMSSATETLCGQAFGAGQYHMMGIYLQRPWIVDFTTATILLPLFIFATPIFKLLGQEAAIARVADNISLWFIPFIYNFVFSLTIQMYLQAQLKNKIVAWLSTFSFLIHLFLSWFLVSKLNLGISGAMGALNISSWLLVFGEFAYIFGGWCPHSWRGFTKAAFMDILPVVKLSISSGLMLW
;
A
#
# COMPACT_ATOMS: atom_id res chain seq x y z
N MET A 1 41.96 25.77 43.72
CA MET A 1 40.64 25.74 43.04
C MET A 1 40.27 24.28 42.86
N ASP A 2 38.97 23.99 42.88
CA ASP A 2 38.38 22.89 43.64
C ASP A 2 38.19 21.61 42.80
N ASN A 3 39.09 20.63 42.99
CA ASN A 3 39.07 19.32 42.32
C ASN A 3 37.74 18.57 42.56
N THR A 4 37.10 18.84 43.70
CA THR A 4 35.81 18.26 44.12
C THR A 4 34.63 18.80 43.30
N THR A 5 34.72 20.03 42.80
CA THR A 5 33.65 20.63 41.98
C THR A 5 33.73 20.13 40.54
N GLU A 6 34.93 19.95 40.00
CA GLU A 6 35.16 19.41 38.66
C GLU A 6 34.73 17.93 38.56
N GLU A 7 35.07 17.11 39.57
CA GLU A 7 34.60 15.72 39.66
C GLU A 7 33.07 15.61 39.76
N ARG A 8 32.40 16.54 40.46
CA ARG A 8 30.92 16.55 40.57
C ARG A 8 30.25 16.96 39.26
N LEU A 9 30.83 17.91 38.53
CA LEU A 9 30.33 18.32 37.21
C LEU A 9 30.47 17.17 36.21
N LEU A 10 31.65 16.55 36.11
CA LEU A 10 31.89 15.40 35.25
C LEU A 10 30.97 14.22 35.57
N ARG A 11 30.72 13.96 36.87
CA ARG A 11 29.80 12.89 37.29
C ARG A 11 28.35 13.20 36.92
N SER A 12 27.91 14.46 37.03
CA SER A 12 26.57 14.88 36.61
C SER A 12 26.38 14.80 35.10
N GLU A 13 27.40 15.16 34.30
CA GLU A 13 27.38 15.03 32.84
C GLU A 13 27.34 13.57 32.39
N VAL A 14 28.07 12.68 33.09
CA VAL A 14 28.05 11.23 32.80
C VAL A 14 26.71 10.59 33.20
N GLU A 15 26.11 10.99 34.32
CA GLU A 15 24.77 10.53 34.72
C GLU A 15 23.69 11.03 33.76
N ASP A 16 23.74 12.30 33.34
CA ASP A 16 22.79 12.88 32.37
C ASP A 16 22.97 12.27 30.97
N ALA A 17 24.21 12.04 30.53
CA ALA A 17 24.50 11.33 29.28
C ALA A 17 24.05 9.86 29.31
N SER A 18 24.18 9.18 30.47
CA SER A 18 23.69 7.82 30.66
C SER A 18 22.16 7.77 30.64
N ASP A 19 21.49 8.71 31.30
CA ASP A 19 20.04 8.84 31.29
C ASP A 19 19.53 9.19 29.87
N LEU A 20 20.21 10.09 29.15
CA LEU A 20 19.89 10.41 27.77
C LEU A 20 20.05 9.19 26.85
N LYS A 21 21.15 8.43 26.95
CA LYS A 21 21.36 7.19 26.19
C LYS A 21 20.27 6.16 26.48
N ALA A 22 19.89 6.00 27.75
CA ALA A 22 18.81 5.10 28.16
C ALA A 22 17.46 5.54 27.57
N ARG A 23 17.13 6.83 27.62
CA ARG A 23 15.92 7.41 27.01
C ARG A 23 15.90 7.22 25.50
N ILE A 24 17.00 7.52 24.81
CA ILE A 24 17.15 7.29 23.36
C ILE A 24 16.94 5.82 23.02
N TRP A 25 17.51 4.90 23.79
CA TRP A 25 17.34 3.46 23.58
C TRP A 25 15.88 3.02 23.74
N VAL A 26 15.19 3.51 24.77
CA VAL A 26 13.77 3.22 25.02
C VAL A 26 12.90 3.74 23.88
N GLU A 27 13.09 4.98 23.44
CA GLU A 27 12.34 5.56 22.32
C GLU A 27 12.66 4.85 21.00
N SER A 28 13.93 4.55 20.74
CA SER A 28 14.35 3.78 19.56
C SER A 28 13.65 2.42 19.51
N LYS A 29 13.54 1.72 20.65
CA LYS A 29 12.85 0.43 20.73
C LYS A 29 11.34 0.55 20.44
N LYS A 30 10.71 1.66 20.84
CA LYS A 30 9.29 1.94 20.52
C LYS A 30 9.12 2.20 19.02
N ILE A 31 9.99 3.02 18.42
CA ILE A 31 9.99 3.30 16.98
C ILE A 31 10.15 2.00 16.20
N TRP A 32 11.17 1.19 16.51
CA TRP A 32 11.43 -0.07 15.82
C TRP A 32 10.27 -1.08 15.93
N ARG A 33 9.54 -1.09 17.04
CA ARG A 33 8.35 -1.94 17.23
C ARG A 33 7.24 -1.64 16.22
N VAL A 34 7.16 -0.39 15.75
CA VAL A 34 6.15 0.08 14.78
C VAL A 34 6.74 0.07 13.36
N ALA A 35 7.96 0.56 13.19
CA ALA A 35 8.62 0.72 11.91
C ALA A 35 8.98 -0.62 11.25
N PHE A 36 9.52 -1.59 12.00
CA PHE A 36 9.96 -2.86 11.41
C PHE A 36 8.82 -3.62 10.71
N PRO A 37 7.64 -3.83 11.33
CA PRO A 37 6.52 -4.47 10.63
C PRO A 37 6.06 -3.66 9.41
N GLY A 38 6.06 -2.32 9.49
CA GLY A 38 5.72 -1.46 8.35
C GLY A 38 6.70 -1.62 7.17
N ILE A 39 8.00 -1.64 7.46
CA ILE A 39 9.06 -1.90 6.47
C ILE A 39 8.86 -3.27 5.84
N LEU A 40 8.64 -4.32 6.65
CA LEU A 40 8.43 -5.66 6.15
C LEU A 40 7.23 -5.73 5.20
N ALA A 41 6.10 -5.13 5.58
CA ALA A 41 4.93 -5.05 4.70
C ALA A 41 5.27 -4.37 3.37
N ARG A 42 5.93 -3.21 3.40
CA ARG A 42 6.31 -2.47 2.19
C ARG A 42 7.28 -3.25 1.30
N VAL A 43 8.29 -3.90 1.88
CA VAL A 43 9.26 -4.72 1.15
C VAL A 43 8.57 -5.91 0.48
N THR A 44 7.67 -6.60 1.20
CA THR A 44 6.93 -7.75 0.63
C THR A 44 5.98 -7.32 -0.49
N SER A 45 5.26 -6.21 -0.32
CA SER A 45 4.37 -5.66 -1.36
C SER A 45 5.14 -5.22 -2.61
N PHE A 46 6.29 -4.56 -2.45
CA PHE A 46 7.17 -4.25 -3.58
C PHE A 46 7.77 -5.51 -4.20
N GLY A 47 8.11 -6.51 -3.37
CA GLY A 47 8.59 -7.81 -3.80
C GLY A 47 7.63 -8.53 -4.74
N ILE A 48 6.32 -8.46 -4.52
CA ILE A 48 5.31 -9.05 -5.43
C ILE A 48 5.47 -8.51 -6.85
N ILE A 49 5.67 -7.20 -6.99
CA ILE A 49 5.87 -6.55 -8.28
C ILE A 49 7.17 -7.02 -8.93
N VAL A 50 8.27 -7.03 -8.17
CA VAL A 50 9.59 -7.48 -8.66
C VAL A 50 9.54 -8.94 -9.11
N VAL A 51 8.90 -9.82 -8.34
CA VAL A 51 8.72 -11.23 -8.68
C VAL A 51 7.90 -11.39 -9.95
N THR A 52 6.76 -10.70 -10.06
CA THR A 52 5.91 -10.75 -11.26
C THR A 52 6.71 -10.35 -12.50
N GLN A 53 7.42 -9.22 -12.45
CA GLN A 53 8.27 -8.76 -13.55
C GLN A 53 9.40 -9.74 -13.87
N SER A 54 10.02 -10.34 -12.85
CA SER A 54 11.09 -11.32 -13.05
C SER A 54 10.57 -12.56 -13.80
N PHE A 55 9.40 -13.08 -13.43
CA PHE A 55 8.80 -14.21 -14.15
C PHE A 55 8.39 -13.84 -15.58
N ILE A 56 7.83 -12.65 -15.80
CA ILE A 56 7.53 -12.13 -17.13
C ILE A 56 8.80 -12.06 -18.00
N GLY A 57 9.93 -11.64 -17.42
CA GLY A 57 11.23 -11.61 -18.10
C GLY A 57 11.72 -12.96 -18.60
N HIS A 58 11.34 -14.06 -17.94
CA HIS A 58 11.69 -15.41 -18.39
C HIS A 58 10.72 -15.96 -19.44
N ILE A 59 9.57 -15.31 -19.67
CA ILE A 59 8.57 -15.76 -20.64
C ILE A 59 8.96 -15.27 -22.04
N ASN A 60 9.11 -13.96 -22.24
CA ASN A 60 9.66 -13.37 -23.47
C ASN A 60 10.04 -11.88 -23.29
N GLU A 61 10.85 -11.36 -24.20
CA GLU A 61 11.36 -9.98 -24.18
C GLU A 61 10.30 -8.91 -24.46
N LEU A 62 9.27 -9.25 -25.25
CA LEU A 62 8.19 -8.30 -25.60
C LEU A 62 7.31 -8.00 -24.39
N ASP A 63 6.90 -9.03 -23.65
CA ASP A 63 6.14 -8.90 -22.41
C ASP A 63 6.95 -8.16 -21.34
N LEU A 64 8.26 -8.46 -21.24
CA LEU A 64 9.17 -7.75 -20.34
C LEU A 64 9.30 -6.27 -20.67
N SER A 65 9.22 -5.90 -21.94
CA SER A 65 9.28 -4.49 -22.37
C SER A 65 7.96 -3.77 -22.14
N ALA A 66 6.83 -4.43 -22.39
CA ALA A 66 5.50 -3.85 -22.22
C ALA A 66 5.06 -3.73 -20.75
N TYR A 67 5.35 -4.72 -19.90
CA TYR A 67 4.94 -4.73 -18.50
C TYR A 67 5.35 -3.48 -17.69
N PRO A 68 6.65 -3.10 -17.62
CA PRO A 68 7.07 -1.95 -16.84
C PRO A 68 6.55 -0.62 -17.43
N LEU A 69 6.28 -0.56 -18.74
CA LEU A 69 5.62 0.59 -19.36
C LEU A 69 4.18 0.74 -18.86
N VAL A 70 3.38 -0.32 -18.90
CA VAL A 70 2.01 -0.33 -18.35
C VAL A 70 2.03 -0.01 -16.86
N GLN A 71 2.95 -0.62 -16.13
CA GLN A 71 3.08 -0.37 -14.70
C GLN A 71 3.40 1.09 -14.40
N THR A 72 4.36 1.69 -15.09
CA THR A 72 4.84 3.04 -14.76
C THR A 72 3.90 4.12 -15.28
N LEU A 73 3.44 4.00 -16.53
CA LEU A 73 2.63 5.03 -17.18
C LEU A 73 1.15 4.93 -16.82
N THR A 74 0.65 3.75 -16.50
CA THR A 74 -0.78 3.55 -16.18
C THR A 74 -0.98 3.23 -14.70
N VAL A 75 -0.41 2.12 -14.20
CA VAL A 75 -0.71 1.65 -12.83
C VAL A 75 -0.22 2.65 -11.77
N ARG A 76 1.02 3.13 -11.87
CA ARG A 76 1.59 4.11 -10.91
C ARG A 76 0.92 5.48 -11.02
N PHE A 77 0.49 5.87 -12.21
CA PHE A 77 -0.29 7.10 -12.39
C PHE A 77 -1.62 7.01 -11.61
N VAL A 78 -2.39 5.96 -11.86
CA VAL A 78 -3.68 5.74 -11.19
C VAL A 78 -3.49 5.59 -9.68
N ASN A 79 -2.51 4.78 -9.25
CA ASN A 79 -2.23 4.58 -7.83
C ASN A 79 -1.77 5.89 -7.14
N GLY A 80 -1.02 6.75 -7.81
CA GLY A 80 -0.65 8.08 -7.29
C GLY A 80 -1.88 8.94 -6.98
N LEU A 81 -2.89 8.91 -7.86
CA LEU A 81 -4.17 9.58 -7.62
C LEU A 81 -4.93 8.95 -6.45
N LEU A 82 -5.00 7.62 -6.35
CA LEU A 82 -5.63 6.90 -5.22
C LEU A 82 -4.97 7.26 -3.88
N ILE A 83 -3.63 7.23 -3.82
CA ILE A 83 -2.86 7.63 -2.64
C ILE A 83 -3.15 9.10 -2.27
N GLY A 84 -3.15 9.99 -3.26
CA GLY A 84 -3.49 11.39 -3.07
C GLY A 84 -4.87 11.57 -2.43
N MET A 85 -5.86 10.82 -2.92
CA MET A 85 -7.23 10.82 -2.40
C MET A 85 -7.34 10.30 -0.97
N SER A 86 -6.57 9.27 -0.64
CA SER A 86 -6.61 8.59 0.66
C SER A 86 -5.63 9.15 1.70
N SER A 87 -4.70 10.04 1.32
CA SER A 87 -3.66 10.57 2.21
C SER A 87 -4.21 11.25 3.48
N ALA A 88 -5.35 11.96 3.36
CA ALA A 88 -6.03 12.56 4.50
C ALA A 88 -6.54 11.51 5.50
N THR A 89 -6.91 10.32 5.04
CA THR A 89 -7.44 9.23 5.88
C THR A 89 -6.40 8.75 6.89
N GLU A 90 -5.12 8.64 6.51
CA GLU A 90 -4.06 8.22 7.42
C GLU A 90 -3.91 9.24 8.57
N THR A 91 -3.90 10.53 8.24
CA THR A 91 -3.81 11.61 9.22
C THR A 91 -5.03 11.64 10.13
N LEU A 92 -6.24 11.58 9.56
CA LEU A 92 -7.50 11.61 10.31
C LEU A 92 -7.65 10.38 11.21
N CYS A 93 -7.27 9.18 10.73
CA CYS A 93 -7.25 7.97 11.54
C CYS A 93 -6.25 8.09 12.70
N GLY A 94 -5.03 8.59 12.44
CA GLY A 94 -4.02 8.80 13.47
C GLY A 94 -4.46 9.81 14.54
N GLN A 95 -5.05 10.93 14.12
CA GLN A 95 -5.61 11.93 15.03
C GLN A 95 -6.78 11.38 15.84
N ALA A 96 -7.73 10.69 15.20
CA ALA A 96 -8.86 10.07 15.89
C ALA A 96 -8.40 9.00 16.89
N PHE A 97 -7.39 8.20 16.54
CA PHE A 97 -6.81 7.21 17.46
C PHE A 97 -6.14 7.88 18.66
N GLY A 98 -5.33 8.92 18.44
CA GLY A 98 -4.67 9.68 19.50
C GLY A 98 -5.63 10.42 20.42
N ALA A 99 -6.75 10.92 19.89
CA ALA A 99 -7.81 11.59 20.64
C ALA A 99 -8.82 10.63 21.30
N GLY A 100 -8.65 9.31 21.15
CA GLY A 100 -9.57 8.29 21.69
C GLY A 100 -10.92 8.21 20.97
N GLN A 101 -11.07 8.86 19.82
CA GLN A 101 -12.30 8.88 19.01
C GLN A 101 -12.38 7.68 18.05
N TYR A 102 -12.23 6.45 18.59
CA TYR A 102 -12.10 5.25 17.76
C TYR A 102 -13.26 5.03 16.77
N HIS A 103 -14.49 5.40 17.14
CA HIS A 103 -15.66 5.26 16.27
C HIS A 103 -15.54 6.02 14.93
N MET A 104 -14.80 7.13 14.90
CA MET A 104 -14.58 7.92 13.68
C MET A 104 -13.68 7.19 12.68
N MET A 105 -12.78 6.32 13.16
CA MET A 105 -11.83 5.62 12.30
C MET A 105 -12.53 4.72 11.27
N GLY A 106 -13.61 4.04 11.66
CA GLY A 106 -14.39 3.22 10.74
C GLY A 106 -15.12 4.05 9.67
N ILE A 107 -15.52 5.28 9.99
CA ILE A 107 -16.10 6.23 9.02
C ILE A 107 -15.02 6.71 8.06
N TYR A 108 -13.85 7.08 8.59
CA TYR A 108 -12.69 7.49 7.80
C TYR A 108 -12.14 6.38 6.91
N LEU A 109 -12.32 5.09 7.27
CA LEU A 109 -11.98 3.97 6.40
C LEU A 109 -12.97 3.82 5.23
N GLN A 110 -14.28 4.03 5.46
CA GLN A 110 -15.31 3.84 4.44
C GLN A 110 -15.34 4.95 3.38
N ARG A 111 -15.04 6.20 3.77
CA ARG A 111 -15.00 7.37 2.86
C ARG A 111 -14.08 7.17 1.65
N PRO A 112 -12.79 6.85 1.81
CA PRO A 112 -11.89 6.63 0.69
C PRO A 112 -12.27 5.40 -0.13
N TRP A 113 -12.90 4.36 0.42
CA TRP A 113 -13.41 3.26 -0.41
C TRP A 113 -14.39 3.77 -1.46
N ILE A 114 -15.29 4.67 -1.11
CA ILE A 114 -16.26 5.23 -2.05
C ILE A 114 -15.56 6.09 -3.09
N VAL A 115 -14.67 6.99 -2.65
CA VAL A 115 -13.94 7.93 -3.52
C VAL A 115 -12.99 7.19 -4.46
N ASP A 116 -12.11 6.34 -3.92
CA ASP A 116 -11.09 5.64 -4.68
C ASP A 116 -11.70 4.59 -5.62
N PHE A 117 -12.78 3.91 -5.21
CA PHE A 117 -13.49 3.00 -6.11
C PHE A 117 -14.10 3.75 -7.29
N THR A 118 -14.73 4.90 -7.03
CA THR A 118 -15.31 5.75 -8.08
C THR A 118 -14.22 6.25 -9.03
N THR A 119 -13.10 6.75 -8.50
CA THR A 119 -11.99 7.25 -9.31
C THR A 119 -11.30 6.14 -10.10
N ALA A 120 -11.06 4.98 -9.49
CA ALA A 120 -10.55 3.80 -10.21
C ALA A 120 -11.48 3.43 -11.38
N THR A 121 -12.80 3.50 -11.17
CA THR A 121 -13.81 3.24 -12.21
C THR A 121 -13.72 4.27 -13.35
N ILE A 122 -13.62 5.56 -13.02
CA ILE A 122 -13.49 6.65 -14.01
C ILE A 122 -12.21 6.50 -14.84
N LEU A 123 -11.13 5.98 -14.23
CA LEU A 123 -9.82 5.82 -14.87
C LEU A 123 -9.66 4.48 -15.63
N LEU A 124 -10.66 3.58 -15.60
CA LEU A 124 -10.63 2.32 -16.37
C LEU A 124 -10.35 2.47 -17.87
N PRO A 125 -10.82 3.52 -18.58
CA PRO A 125 -10.49 3.72 -19.98
C PRO A 125 -8.98 3.73 -20.26
N LEU A 126 -8.14 4.14 -19.30
CA LEU A 126 -6.68 4.10 -19.45
C LEU A 126 -6.13 2.67 -19.61
N PHE A 127 -6.81 1.67 -19.03
CA PHE A 127 -6.45 0.27 -19.15
C PHE A 127 -7.10 -0.39 -20.37
N ILE A 128 -8.36 -0.05 -20.65
CA ILE A 128 -9.15 -0.64 -21.75
C ILE A 128 -8.62 -0.18 -23.11
N PHE A 129 -8.16 1.07 -23.22
CA PHE A 129 -7.66 1.67 -24.45
C PHE A 129 -6.13 1.79 -24.44
N ALA A 130 -5.43 0.84 -23.83
CA ALA A 130 -3.98 0.89 -23.73
C ALA A 130 -3.30 0.92 -25.11
N THR A 131 -3.69 0.06 -26.08
CA THR A 131 -3.08 0.09 -27.42
C THR A 131 -3.03 1.47 -28.07
N PRO A 132 -4.16 2.20 -28.27
CA PRO A 132 -4.11 3.53 -28.88
C PRO A 132 -3.37 4.56 -28.03
N ILE A 133 -3.44 4.47 -26.70
CA ILE A 133 -2.70 5.37 -25.80
C ILE A 133 -1.19 5.17 -25.97
N PHE A 134 -0.69 3.94 -25.91
CA PHE A 134 0.74 3.67 -26.05
C PHE A 134 1.25 4.00 -27.46
N LYS A 135 0.44 3.79 -28.51
CA LYS A 135 0.78 4.27 -29.87
C LYS A 135 0.87 5.79 -29.93
N LEU A 136 -0.03 6.52 -29.27
CA LEU A 136 0.01 7.99 -29.21
C LEU A 136 1.26 8.48 -28.46
N LEU A 137 1.71 7.74 -27.44
CA LEU A 137 2.96 7.98 -26.72
C LEU A 137 4.22 7.54 -27.50
N GLY A 138 4.07 7.16 -28.78
CA GLY A 138 5.19 6.82 -29.66
C GLY A 138 5.76 5.42 -29.48
N GLN A 139 5.08 4.52 -28.75
CA GLN A 139 5.53 3.14 -28.61
C GLN A 139 5.32 2.33 -29.90
N GLU A 140 6.22 1.37 -30.13
CA GLU A 140 6.12 0.44 -31.25
C GLU A 140 4.80 -0.35 -31.21
N ALA A 141 4.24 -0.62 -32.39
CA ALA A 141 2.93 -1.27 -32.51
C ALA A 141 2.87 -2.66 -31.85
N ALA A 142 3.99 -3.39 -31.79
CA ALA A 142 4.09 -4.68 -31.12
C ALA A 142 3.98 -4.52 -29.59
N ILE A 143 4.76 -3.59 -29.01
CA ILE A 143 4.73 -3.29 -27.57
C ILE A 143 3.35 -2.77 -27.16
N ALA A 144 2.78 -1.84 -27.93
CA ALA A 144 1.46 -1.28 -27.64
C ALA A 144 0.35 -2.34 -27.63
N ARG A 145 0.45 -3.36 -28.50
CA ARG A 145 -0.52 -4.46 -28.54
C ARG A 145 -0.38 -5.41 -27.34
N VAL A 146 0.84 -5.69 -26.91
CA VAL A 146 1.09 -6.52 -25.72
C VAL A 146 0.67 -5.77 -24.44
N ALA A 147 0.93 -4.46 -24.39
CA ALA A 147 0.52 -3.59 -23.29
C ALA A 147 -1.00 -3.62 -23.07
N ASP A 148 -1.79 -3.83 -24.12
CA ASP A 148 -3.24 -3.99 -24.06
C ASP A 148 -3.66 -5.17 -23.16
N ASN A 149 -3.14 -6.35 -23.47
CA ASN A 149 -3.41 -7.56 -22.72
C ASN A 149 -2.97 -7.42 -21.26
N ILE A 150 -1.78 -6.88 -21.02
CA ILE A 150 -1.25 -6.65 -19.67
C ILE A 150 -2.12 -5.67 -18.88
N SER A 151 -2.55 -4.58 -19.53
CA SER A 151 -3.36 -3.53 -18.90
C SER A 151 -4.69 -4.06 -18.38
N LEU A 152 -5.34 -4.95 -19.13
CA LEU A 152 -6.60 -5.58 -18.69
C LEU A 152 -6.42 -6.39 -17.40
N TRP A 153 -5.30 -7.10 -17.25
CA TRP A 153 -4.98 -7.84 -16.02
C TRP A 153 -4.73 -6.94 -14.80
N PHE A 154 -4.37 -5.67 -15.01
CA PHE A 154 -4.20 -4.71 -13.93
C PHE A 154 -5.51 -4.09 -13.45
N ILE A 155 -6.63 -4.24 -14.17
CA ILE A 155 -7.94 -3.74 -13.74
C ILE A 155 -8.32 -4.29 -12.35
N PRO A 156 -8.37 -5.63 -12.12
CA PRO A 156 -8.65 -6.17 -10.78
C PRO A 156 -7.58 -5.78 -9.75
N PHE A 157 -6.34 -5.56 -10.16
CA PHE A 157 -5.25 -5.14 -9.29
C PHE A 157 -5.39 -3.68 -8.80
N ILE A 158 -5.94 -2.77 -9.63
CA ILE A 158 -6.22 -1.40 -9.19
C ILE A 158 -7.32 -1.37 -8.12
N TYR A 159 -8.38 -2.15 -8.29
CA TYR A 159 -9.43 -2.26 -7.26
C TYR A 159 -8.91 -2.87 -5.96
N ASN A 160 -7.90 -3.74 -6.04
CA ASN A 160 -7.22 -4.22 -4.85
C ASN A 160 -6.54 -3.10 -4.06
N PHE A 161 -5.92 -2.12 -4.72
CA PHE A 161 -5.27 -0.98 -4.04
C PHE A 161 -6.25 -0.14 -3.24
N VAL A 162 -7.47 0.07 -3.74
CA VAL A 162 -8.54 0.81 -3.03
C VAL A 162 -8.70 0.30 -1.61
N PHE A 163 -8.76 -1.03 -1.46
CA PHE A 163 -8.97 -1.67 -0.16
C PHE A 163 -7.67 -1.83 0.62
N SER A 164 -6.63 -2.41 0.02
CA SER A 164 -5.38 -2.71 0.73
C SER A 164 -4.71 -1.47 1.28
N LEU A 165 -4.66 -0.38 0.51
CA LEU A 165 -4.06 0.88 0.94
C LEU A 165 -4.77 1.45 2.18
N THR A 166 -6.08 1.61 2.08
CA THR A 166 -6.90 2.28 3.08
C THR A 166 -7.05 1.45 4.35
N ILE A 167 -7.18 0.11 4.22
CA ILE A 167 -7.20 -0.81 5.36
C ILE A 167 -5.86 -0.79 6.08
N GLN A 168 -4.74 -0.79 5.37
CA GLN A 168 -3.42 -0.70 6.00
C GLN A 168 -3.25 0.62 6.74
N MET A 169 -3.61 1.76 6.14
CA MET A 169 -3.61 3.05 6.85
C MET A 169 -4.43 2.99 8.15
N TYR A 170 -5.64 2.42 8.08
CA TYR A 170 -6.52 2.24 9.24
C TYR A 170 -5.93 1.32 10.33
N LEU A 171 -5.33 0.19 9.96
CA LEU A 171 -4.73 -0.74 10.92
C LEU A 171 -3.43 -0.19 11.51
N GLN A 172 -2.58 0.43 10.69
CA GLN A 172 -1.31 1.01 11.12
C GLN A 172 -1.51 2.20 12.06
N ALA A 173 -2.52 3.05 11.80
CA ALA A 173 -2.92 4.14 12.70
C ALA A 173 -3.33 3.64 14.11
N GLN A 174 -3.82 2.40 14.22
CA GLN A 174 -4.16 1.76 15.49
C GLN A 174 -3.00 0.97 16.13
N LEU A 175 -1.79 1.14 15.62
CA LEU A 175 -0.59 0.38 16.01
C LEU A 175 -0.70 -1.14 15.72
N LYS A 176 -1.61 -1.56 14.85
CA LYS A 176 -1.78 -2.97 14.43
C LYS A 176 -0.83 -3.35 13.27
N ASN A 177 0.37 -2.79 13.24
CA ASN A 177 1.36 -3.01 12.17
C ASN A 177 1.79 -4.48 12.04
N LYS A 178 1.76 -5.25 13.13
CA LYS A 178 2.12 -6.68 13.12
C LYS A 178 1.22 -7.51 12.22
N ILE A 179 -0.11 -7.30 12.26
CA ILE A 179 -1.02 -8.09 11.43
C ILE A 179 -0.85 -7.73 9.95
N VAL A 180 -0.67 -6.45 9.63
CA VAL A 180 -0.36 -6.00 8.27
C VAL A 180 0.89 -6.70 7.75
N ALA A 181 1.98 -6.69 8.53
CA ALA A 181 3.23 -7.36 8.15
C ALA A 181 3.07 -8.87 7.91
N TRP A 182 2.34 -9.58 8.78
CA TRP A 182 2.10 -11.01 8.61
C TRP A 182 1.25 -11.33 7.38
N LEU A 183 0.17 -10.58 7.16
CA LEU A 183 -0.69 -10.78 5.98
C LEU A 183 0.07 -10.47 4.69
N SER A 184 0.84 -9.37 4.63
CA SER A 184 1.66 -9.03 3.45
C SER A 184 2.75 -10.07 3.19
N THR A 185 3.43 -10.55 4.24
CA THR A 185 4.44 -11.60 4.12
C THR A 185 3.83 -12.91 3.62
N PHE A 186 2.69 -13.32 4.17
CA PHE A 186 1.99 -14.52 3.73
C PHE A 186 1.52 -14.43 2.28
N SER A 187 0.94 -13.29 1.90
CA SER A 187 0.56 -12.99 0.51
C SER A 187 1.76 -13.08 -0.43
N PHE A 188 2.92 -12.54 -0.04
CA PHE A 188 4.15 -12.62 -0.83
C PHE A 188 4.69 -14.06 -0.99
N LEU A 189 4.65 -14.88 0.07
CA LEU A 189 5.05 -16.29 -0.02
C LEU A 189 4.12 -17.08 -0.95
N ILE A 190 2.81 -16.82 -0.88
CA ILE A 190 1.84 -17.39 -1.81
C ILE A 190 2.10 -16.90 -3.22
N HIS A 191 2.42 -15.62 -3.41
CA HIS A 191 2.76 -15.07 -4.71
C HIS A 191 3.96 -15.79 -5.33
N LEU A 192 5.04 -16.01 -4.56
CA LEU A 192 6.22 -16.76 -5.02
C LEU A 192 5.83 -18.17 -5.47
N PHE A 193 5.06 -18.88 -4.65
CA PHE A 193 4.59 -20.23 -4.97
C PHE A 193 3.71 -20.25 -6.23
N LEU A 194 2.72 -19.36 -6.31
CA LEU A 194 1.81 -19.28 -7.46
C LEU A 194 2.54 -18.87 -8.74
N SER A 195 3.45 -17.90 -8.68
CA SER A 195 4.24 -17.48 -9.84
C SER A 195 5.10 -18.63 -10.35
N TRP A 196 5.79 -19.36 -9.47
CA TRP A 196 6.52 -20.57 -9.87
C TRP A 196 5.59 -21.65 -10.44
N PHE A 197 4.46 -21.92 -9.80
CA PHE A 197 3.57 -23.00 -10.20
C PHE A 197 2.85 -22.69 -11.53
N LEU A 198 2.20 -21.54 -11.63
CA LEU A 198 1.41 -21.15 -12.80
C LEU A 198 2.29 -20.87 -14.03
N VAL A 199 3.46 -20.24 -13.83
CA VAL A 199 4.35 -19.91 -14.95
C VAL A 199 5.26 -21.08 -15.29
N SER A 200 5.99 -21.66 -14.33
CA SER A 200 7.03 -22.66 -14.63
C SER A 200 6.51 -24.10 -14.69
N LYS A 201 5.41 -24.44 -13.99
CA LYS A 201 4.86 -25.81 -14.03
C LYS A 201 3.70 -25.95 -14.99
N LEU A 202 2.77 -25.00 -15.00
CA LEU A 202 1.61 -25.03 -15.89
C LEU A 202 1.85 -24.33 -17.24
N ASN A 203 2.99 -23.62 -17.40
CA ASN A 203 3.35 -22.91 -18.64
C ASN A 203 2.25 -21.93 -19.13
N LEU A 204 1.55 -21.26 -18.21
CA LEU A 204 0.47 -20.33 -18.53
C LEU A 204 0.98 -18.95 -19.02
N GLY A 205 2.29 -18.80 -19.18
CA GLY A 205 2.94 -17.57 -19.65
C GLY A 205 2.51 -16.35 -18.84
N ILE A 206 2.25 -15.24 -19.54
CA ILE A 206 1.89 -13.96 -18.91
C ILE A 206 0.60 -14.03 -18.10
N SER A 207 -0.39 -14.82 -18.55
CA SER A 207 -1.64 -15.01 -17.82
C SER A 207 -1.39 -15.71 -16.48
N GLY A 208 -0.41 -16.62 -16.41
CA GLY A 208 0.04 -17.24 -15.16
C GLY A 208 0.65 -16.22 -14.19
N ALA A 209 1.54 -15.36 -14.68
CA ALA A 209 2.20 -14.33 -13.86
C ALA A 209 1.18 -13.29 -13.35
N MET A 210 0.31 -12.79 -14.24
CA MET A 210 -0.72 -11.82 -13.89
C MET A 210 -1.84 -12.41 -13.02
N GLY A 211 -2.14 -13.70 -13.20
CA GLY A 211 -3.05 -14.45 -12.34
C GLY A 211 -2.48 -14.61 -10.93
N ALA A 212 -1.21 -14.99 -10.80
CA ALA A 212 -0.52 -15.09 -9.51
C ALA A 212 -0.51 -13.74 -8.77
N LEU A 213 -0.24 -12.64 -9.49
CA LEU A 213 -0.34 -11.28 -8.96
C LEU A 213 -1.74 -11.04 -8.36
N ASN A 214 -2.79 -11.15 -9.18
CA ASN A 214 -4.15 -10.87 -8.73
C ASN A 214 -4.62 -11.75 -7.57
N ILE A 215 -4.38 -13.07 -7.64
CA ILE A 215 -4.78 -14.01 -6.58
C ILE A 215 -4.11 -13.63 -5.26
N SER A 216 -2.80 -13.42 -5.28
CA SER A 216 -2.04 -13.09 -4.07
C SER A 216 -2.45 -11.74 -3.46
N SER A 217 -2.67 -10.72 -4.29
CA SER A 217 -3.09 -9.40 -3.84
C SER A 217 -4.50 -9.42 -3.27
N TRP A 218 -5.45 -10.10 -3.91
CA TRP A 218 -6.82 -10.21 -3.37
C TRP A 218 -6.89 -11.06 -2.10
N LEU A 219 -6.03 -12.07 -1.96
CA LEU A 219 -5.93 -12.83 -0.71
C LEU A 219 -5.49 -11.94 0.47
N LEU A 220 -4.58 -10.99 0.25
CA LEU A 220 -4.22 -9.99 1.27
C LEU A 220 -5.44 -9.18 1.71
N VAL A 221 -6.20 -8.65 0.75
CA VAL A 221 -7.42 -7.86 1.03
C VAL A 221 -8.48 -8.68 1.75
N PHE A 222 -8.69 -9.93 1.36
CA PHE A 222 -9.63 -10.81 2.08
C PHE A 222 -9.17 -11.12 3.51
N GLY A 223 -7.88 -11.33 3.73
CA GLY A 223 -7.32 -11.50 5.07
C GLY A 223 -7.50 -10.25 5.93
N GLU A 224 -7.30 -9.07 5.35
CA GLU A 224 -7.52 -7.77 5.98
C GLU A 224 -9.00 -7.56 6.35
N PHE A 225 -9.93 -7.84 5.42
CA PHE A 225 -11.37 -7.80 5.70
C PHE A 225 -11.78 -8.80 6.78
N ALA A 226 -11.29 -10.04 6.72
CA ALA A 226 -11.56 -11.05 7.73
C ALA A 226 -11.10 -10.58 9.12
N TYR A 227 -9.95 -9.91 9.21
CA TYR A 227 -9.47 -9.35 10.46
C TYR A 227 -10.34 -8.19 10.98
N ILE A 228 -10.79 -7.29 10.11
CA ILE A 228 -11.65 -6.17 10.54
C ILE A 228 -13.04 -6.67 10.94
N PHE A 229 -13.67 -7.51 10.10
CA PHE A 229 -15.06 -7.94 10.27
C PHE A 229 -15.21 -9.09 11.26
N GLY A 230 -14.16 -9.88 11.49
CA GLY A 230 -14.16 -10.96 12.49
C GLY A 230 -14.00 -10.49 13.94
N GLY A 231 -14.08 -9.18 14.19
CA GLY A 231 -14.18 -8.63 15.54
C GLY A 231 -12.85 -8.24 16.21
N TRP A 232 -11.74 -8.24 15.48
CA TRP A 232 -10.44 -7.80 16.03
C TRP A 232 -10.25 -6.28 16.08
N CYS A 233 -11.23 -5.51 15.59
CA CYS A 233 -11.29 -4.05 15.65
C CYS A 233 -12.61 -3.53 16.27
N PRO A 234 -13.04 -3.99 17.46
CA PRO A 234 -14.41 -3.79 17.94
C PRO A 234 -14.73 -2.33 18.31
N HIS A 235 -13.73 -1.54 18.69
CA HIS A 235 -13.93 -0.13 19.06
C HIS A 235 -13.92 0.81 17.87
N SER A 236 -13.19 0.44 16.82
CA SER A 236 -12.91 1.28 15.66
C SER A 236 -13.71 0.88 14.42
N TRP A 237 -14.20 -0.35 14.35
CA TRP A 237 -15.12 -0.81 13.31
C TRP A 237 -16.48 -1.17 13.93
N ARG A 238 -17.52 -0.41 13.58
CA ARG A 238 -18.91 -0.64 14.03
C ARG A 238 -19.85 -1.02 12.89
N GLY A 239 -19.30 -1.45 11.76
CA GLY A 239 -20.05 -1.75 10.55
C GLY A 239 -20.21 -0.55 9.61
N PHE A 240 -20.93 -0.80 8.51
CA PHE A 240 -21.19 0.19 7.48
C PHE A 240 -22.14 1.28 7.99
N THR A 241 -21.89 2.52 7.58
CA THR A 241 -22.69 3.67 8.04
C THR A 241 -22.90 4.71 6.94
N LYS A 242 -24.08 5.34 6.95
CA LYS A 242 -24.40 6.44 6.03
C LYS A 242 -23.53 7.67 6.24
N ALA A 243 -22.92 7.81 7.41
CA ALA A 243 -21.97 8.91 7.70
C ALA A 243 -20.75 8.91 6.77
N ALA A 244 -20.42 7.77 6.15
CA ALA A 244 -19.38 7.67 5.15
C ALA A 244 -19.69 8.43 3.85
N PHE A 245 -20.96 8.75 3.58
CA PHE A 245 -21.37 9.51 2.40
C PHE A 245 -21.39 11.02 2.62
N MET A 246 -21.22 11.47 3.86
CA MET A 246 -21.16 12.89 4.22
C MET A 246 -19.76 13.44 3.99
N ASP A 247 -19.68 14.71 3.57
CA ASP A 247 -18.43 15.47 3.39
C ASP A 247 -17.43 14.90 2.36
N ILE A 248 -17.92 14.19 1.33
CA ILE A 248 -17.08 13.64 0.25
C ILE A 248 -16.49 14.76 -0.64
N LEU A 249 -17.25 15.82 -0.91
CA LEU A 249 -16.84 16.91 -1.82
C LEU A 249 -15.56 17.64 -1.37
N PRO A 250 -15.41 18.04 -0.10
CA PRO A 250 -14.14 18.58 0.41
C PRO A 250 -12.96 17.61 0.26
N VAL A 251 -13.19 16.31 0.47
CA VAL A 251 -12.16 15.27 0.30
C VAL A 251 -11.72 15.25 -1.16
N VAL A 252 -12.63 15.10 -2.11
CA VAL A 252 -12.33 15.08 -3.56
C VAL A 252 -11.56 16.35 -3.99
N LYS A 253 -11.95 17.53 -3.51
CA LYS A 253 -11.27 18.80 -3.85
C LYS A 253 -9.82 18.84 -3.35
N LEU A 254 -9.58 18.39 -2.12
CA LEU A 254 -8.23 18.27 -1.56
C LEU A 254 -7.42 17.22 -2.31
N SER A 255 -8.07 16.10 -2.66
CA SER A 255 -7.44 15.00 -3.36
C SER A 255 -6.95 15.33 -4.76
N ILE A 256 -7.70 16.12 -5.53
CA ILE A 256 -7.26 16.59 -6.85
C ILE A 256 -5.96 17.40 -6.72
N SER A 257 -5.86 18.23 -5.67
CA SER A 257 -4.64 19.00 -5.39
C SER A 257 -3.47 18.10 -4.99
N SER A 258 -3.70 17.09 -4.13
CA SER A 258 -2.64 16.17 -3.68
C SER A 258 -2.19 15.21 -4.79
N GLY A 259 -3.11 14.75 -5.65
CA GLY A 259 -2.80 13.88 -6.79
C GLY A 259 -1.88 14.56 -7.81
N LEU A 260 -2.02 15.88 -8.01
CA LEU A 260 -1.13 16.67 -8.86
C LEU A 260 0.25 16.91 -8.23
N MET A 261 0.39 16.83 -6.91
CA MET A 261 1.65 17.08 -6.19
C MET A 261 2.54 15.84 -6.03
N LEU A 262 1.97 14.63 -6.12
CA LEU A 262 2.68 13.35 -5.95
C LEU A 262 3.31 12.82 -7.25
N TRP A 263 3.32 13.63 -8.31
CA TRP A 263 3.88 13.33 -9.62
C TRP A 263 4.92 14.38 -10.05
#